data_AF-A0A5P8JSQ6-F1
#
_entry.id   AF-A0A5P8JSQ6-F1
#
_cell.length_a   1.000
_cell.length_b   1.000
_cell.length_c   1.000
_cell.angle_alpha   90.00
_cell.angle_beta   90.00
_cell.angle_gamma   90.00
#
_symmetry.space_group_name_H-M   'P 1'
#
loop_
_entity.id
_entity.type
_entity.pdbx_description
1 polymer ?
#
loop_
_entity_poly.entity_id
_entity_poly.type
_entity_poly.pdbx_seq_one_letter_code
_entity_poly.pdbx_strand_id
1 'polypeptide(L)' 'MTLIEKRFKKRLIDKEMSQKEVADHFGWSSQYLRQLLKGMTAGPAADTNLEKVKDYMGLK' A
#
# COMPACT_ATOMS: atom_id res chain seq x y z
N MET A 1 6.66 9.60 -8.03
CA MET A 1 6.56 8.58 -6.95
C MET A 1 6.19 9.33 -5.68
N THR A 2 5.01 9.07 -5.12
CA THR A 2 4.54 9.74 -3.88
C THR A 2 5.46 9.38 -2.71
N LEU A 3 5.53 10.21 -1.66
CA LEU A 3 6.31 9.89 -0.45
C LEU A 3 5.90 8.53 0.14
N ILE A 4 4.60 8.23 0.14
CA ILE A 4 4.05 6.96 0.59
C ILE A 4 4.53 5.80 -0.29
N GLU A 5 4.46 5.92 -1.61
CA GLU A 5 4.95 4.88 -2.55
C GLU A 5 6.45 4.60 -2.35
N LYS A 6 7.26 5.63 -2.05
CA LYS A 6 8.69 5.44 -1.72
C LYS A 6 8.87 4.66 -0.41
N ARG A 7 8.18 5.07 0.67
CA ARG A 7 8.29 4.41 1.97
C ARG A 7 7.77 2.97 1.93
N PHE A 8 6.67 2.73 1.22
CA PHE A 8 6.10 1.40 1.02
C PHE A 8 7.09 0.46 0.34
N LYS A 9 7.72 0.88 -0.78
CA LYS A 9 8.74 0.06 -1.46
C LYS A 9 9.94 -0.25 -0.58
N LYS A 10 10.39 0.72 0.23
CA LYS A 10 11.45 0.48 1.20
C LYS A 10 11.04 -0.61 2.21
N ARG A 11 9.82 -0.52 2.76
CA ARG A 11 9.31 -1.52 3.72
C ARG A 11 9.14 -2.91 3.13
N LEU A 12 8.78 -3.02 1.85
CA LEU A 12 8.76 -4.31 1.15
C LEU A 12 10.14 -4.97 1.17
N ILE A 13 11.19 -4.21 0.87
CA ILE A 13 12.58 -4.70 0.92
C ILE A 13 12.97 -5.06 2.35
N ASP A 14 12.72 -4.17 3.32
CA ASP A 14 13.07 -4.39 4.73
C ASP A 14 12.40 -5.66 5.32
N LYS A 15 11.24 -6.05 4.80
CA LYS A 15 10.44 -7.20 5.27
C LYS A 15 10.57 -8.44 4.37
N GLU A 16 11.38 -8.38 3.31
CA GLU A 16 11.49 -9.45 2.29
C GLU A 16 10.13 -9.85 1.68
N MET A 17 9.26 -8.88 1.47
CA MET A 17 7.91 -9.06 0.92
C MET A 17 7.77 -8.48 -0.49
N SER A 18 6.89 -9.08 -1.29
CA SER A 18 6.45 -8.54 -2.56
C SER A 18 5.18 -7.69 -2.42
N GLN A 19 4.95 -6.79 -3.37
CA GLN A 19 3.69 -6.03 -3.43
C GLN A 19 2.47 -6.95 -3.60
N LYS A 20 2.65 -8.09 -4.27
CA LYS A 20 1.59 -9.08 -4.48
C LYS A 20 1.16 -9.68 -3.14
N GLU A 21 2.09 -10.08 -2.27
CA GLU A 21 1.74 -10.64 -0.95
C GLU A 21 0.96 -9.64 -0.09
N VAL A 22 1.29 -8.35 -0.16
CA VAL A 22 0.51 -7.31 0.53
C VAL A 22 -0.88 -7.18 -0.08
N ALA A 23 -1.02 -7.24 -1.40
CA ALA A 23 -2.32 -7.18 -2.06
C ALA A 23 -3.18 -8.41 -1.70
N ASP A 24 -2.57 -9.61 -1.72
CA ASP A 24 -3.20 -10.88 -1.37
C ASP A 24 -3.66 -10.88 0.10
N HIS A 25 -2.87 -10.30 1.03
CA HIS A 25 -3.26 -10.14 2.44
C HIS A 25 -4.59 -9.40 2.61
N PHE A 26 -4.85 -8.38 1.79
CA PHE A 26 -6.09 -7.60 1.85
C PHE A 26 -7.19 -8.11 0.91
N GLY A 27 -6.94 -9.18 0.15
CA GLY A 27 -7.87 -9.65 -0.89
C GLY A 27 -8.04 -8.66 -2.04
N TRP A 28 -7.01 -7.89 -2.36
CA TRP A 28 -7.04 -6.86 -3.40
C TRP A 28 -6.19 -7.25 -4.61
N SER A 29 -6.41 -6.57 -5.74
CA SER A 29 -5.49 -6.69 -6.88
C SER A 29 -4.22 -5.87 -6.65
N SER A 30 -3.09 -6.37 -7.15
CA SER A 30 -1.82 -5.62 -7.17
C SER A 30 -1.94 -4.26 -7.85
N GLN A 31 -2.81 -4.15 -8.87
CA GLN A 31 -3.11 -2.89 -9.55
C GLN A 31 -3.83 -1.90 -8.64
N TYR A 32 -4.84 -2.34 -7.89
CA TYR A 32 -5.56 -1.49 -6.94
C TYR A 32 -4.62 -0.95 -5.87
N LEU A 33 -3.81 -1.82 -5.25
CA LEU A 33 -2.81 -1.41 -4.26
C LEU A 33 -1.82 -0.37 -4.84
N ARG A 34 -1.39 -0.54 -6.09
CA ARG A 34 -0.52 0.44 -6.77
C ARG A 34 -1.21 1.79 -6.97
N GLN A 35 -2.47 1.80 -7.40
CA GLN A 35 -3.24 3.03 -7.60
C GLN A 35 -3.49 3.75 -6.27
N LEU A 36 -3.78 2.98 -5.21
CA LEU A 36 -3.96 3.47 -3.84
C LEU A 36 -2.72 4.21 -3.33
N LEU A 37 -1.54 3.58 -3.42
CA LEU A 37 -0.27 4.16 -2.99
C LEU A 37 0.13 5.40 -3.81
N LYS A 38 -0.32 5.48 -5.06
CA LYS A 38 -0.09 6.62 -5.95
C LYS A 38 -1.09 7.76 -5.75
N GLY A 39 -2.13 7.58 -4.91
CA GLY A 39 -3.21 8.56 -4.74
C GLY A 39 -4.10 8.69 -5.97
N MET A 40 -4.17 7.66 -6.83
CA MET A 40 -5.03 7.65 -8.02
C MET A 40 -6.47 7.22 -7.71
N THR A 41 -6.71 6.69 -6.51
CA THR A 41 -8.04 6.39 -5.97
C THR A 41 -8.37 7.40 -4.88
N ALA A 42 -9.59 7.93 -4.91
CA ALA A 42 -10.06 8.95 -3.97
C ALA A 42 -11.36 8.54 -3.28
N GLY A 43 -11.63 9.17 -2.13
CA GLY A 43 -12.84 9.00 -1.35
C GLY A 43 -12.64 8.20 -0.06
N PRO A 44 -13.66 8.14 0.81
CA PRO A 44 -13.52 7.64 2.18
C PRO A 44 -13.00 6.21 2.28
N ALA A 45 -13.38 5.35 1.33
CA ALA A 45 -12.90 3.98 1.26
C ALA A 45 -11.41 3.90 0.89
N ALA A 46 -10.94 4.76 -0.01
CA ALA A 46 -9.53 4.82 -0.38
C ALA A 46 -8.69 5.30 0.81
N ASP A 47 -9.14 6.33 1.52
CA ASP A 47 -8.45 6.83 2.72
C ASP A 47 -8.37 5.73 3.79
N THR A 48 -9.48 5.05 4.06
CA THR A 48 -9.54 3.93 5.02
C THR A 48 -8.59 2.80 4.61
N ASN A 49 -8.57 2.43 3.33
CA ASN A 49 -7.71 1.36 2.84
C ASN A 49 -6.23 1.75 2.85
N LEU A 50 -5.92 3.03 2.61
CA LEU A 50 -4.56 3.53 2.70
C LEU A 50 -4.05 3.49 4.14
N GLU A 51 -4.87 3.85 5.12
CA GLU A 51 -4.52 3.71 6.55
C GLU A 51 -4.26 2.24 6.93
N LYS A 52 -5.08 1.29 6.47
CA LYS A 52 -4.83 -0.15 6.69
C LYS A 52 -3.46 -0.59 6.16
N VAL A 53 -3.07 -0.12 4.96
CA VAL A 53 -1.76 -0.42 4.39
C VAL A 53 -0.65 0.23 5.21
N LYS A 54 -0.84 1.47 5.67
CA LYS A 54 0.15 2.15 6.51
C LYS A 54 0.38 1.41 7.82
N ASP A 55 -0.68 0.98 8.49
CA ASP A 55 -0.60 0.24 9.74
C ASP A 55 0.10 -1.10 9.55
N TYR A 56 -0.32 -1.88 8.55
CA TYR A 56 0.28 -3.18 8.24
C TYR A 56 1.77 -3.08 7.91
N MET A 57 2.16 -2.04 7.17
CA MET A 57 3.54 -1.82 6.75
C MET A 57 4.37 -1.02 7.76
N GLY A 58 3.79 -0.57 8.88
CA GLY A 58 4.47 0.26 9.87
C GLY A 58 4.96 1.59 9.28
N LEU A 59 4.11 2.24 8.48
CA LEU A 59 4.32 3.53 7.83
C LEU A 59 3.63 4.63 8.66
N LYS A 60 4.14 4.90 9.86
CA LYS A 60 3.76 6.11 10.62
C LYS A 60 4.46 7.36 10.07
#